data_AF-X1NZC6-F1
#
_entry.id   AF-X1NZC6-F1
#
_cell.length_a   1.000
_cell.length_b   1.000
_cell.length_c   1.000
_cell.angle_alpha   90.00
_cell.angle_beta   90.00
_cell.angle_gamma   90.00
#
_symmetry.space_group_name_H-M   'P 1'
#
loop_
_entity.id
_entity.type
_entity.pdbx_description
1 polymer ?
#
loop_
_entity_poly.entity_id
_entity_poly.type
_entity_poly.pdbx_seq_one_letter_code
_entity_poly.pdbx_strand_id
1 'polypeptide(L)'
;KEACTLISRAKAAELLGTMLGGYNIAPLIELLDDAEIGPVAAEALKKTLLMFDAFHDVKEKADKGNAIAKSVLQSWADAEWFTSRPEVPQSLTVTVFKVTGETNTDDLSPAPDATTRPDIPLHALAMLKNARPGITPEEDGKRGPVKFIESLKEKGNLVAYVGDVVGTGSSRKSATNSVLWFTGEDIPFVPNKRFGGVCLGSKIAPIFYNTMEDAGALPIELDVSQMEMGDVV
;
A
#
# COMPACT_ATOMS: atom_id res chain seq x y z
N LYS A 1 -31.55 -4.39 -17.76
CA LYS A 1 -30.73 -3.59 -16.82
C LYS A 1 -31.27 -3.89 -15.43
N GLU A 2 -30.40 -4.27 -14.50
CA GLU A 2 -30.80 -4.56 -13.12
C GLU A 2 -31.13 -3.26 -12.38
N ALA A 3 -32.12 -3.28 -11.48
CA ALA A 3 -32.51 -2.12 -10.69
C ALA A 3 -32.12 -2.32 -9.23
N CYS A 4 -31.51 -1.30 -8.61
CA CYS A 4 -31.16 -1.28 -7.19
C CYS A 4 -31.60 0.06 -6.59
N THR A 5 -32.34 0.02 -5.49
CA THR A 5 -32.79 1.24 -4.80
C THR A 5 -31.66 1.97 -4.05
N LEU A 6 -30.56 1.28 -3.76
CA LEU A 6 -29.40 1.83 -3.04
C LEU A 6 -28.27 2.29 -3.95
N ILE A 7 -28.21 1.78 -5.19
CA ILE A 7 -27.11 2.03 -6.12
C ILE A 7 -27.68 2.58 -7.44
N SER A 8 -27.49 3.88 -7.63
CA SER A 8 -27.79 4.55 -8.91
C SER A 8 -26.80 4.12 -10.00
N ARG A 9 -27.12 4.39 -11.26
CA ARG A 9 -26.23 4.12 -12.39
C ARG A 9 -24.88 4.85 -12.26
N ALA A 10 -24.93 6.13 -11.85
CA ALA A 10 -23.73 6.92 -11.59
C ALA A 10 -22.92 6.30 -10.45
N LYS A 11 -23.58 5.87 -9.36
CA LYS A 11 -22.89 5.24 -8.24
C LYS A 11 -22.23 3.92 -8.63
N ALA A 12 -22.88 3.13 -9.49
CA ALA A 12 -22.29 1.89 -10.03
C ALA A 12 -21.02 2.19 -10.85
N ALA A 13 -21.03 3.24 -11.68
CA ALA A 13 -19.86 3.66 -12.45
C ALA A 13 -18.71 4.14 -11.54
N GLU A 14 -19.01 4.91 -10.48
CA GLU A 14 -18.02 5.30 -9.47
C GLU A 14 -17.37 4.08 -8.80
N LEU A 15 -18.18 3.10 -8.38
CA LEU A 15 -17.70 1.88 -7.71
C LEU A 15 -16.86 1.02 -8.65
N LEU A 16 -17.22 0.92 -9.93
CA LEU A 16 -16.37 0.26 -10.93
C LEU A 16 -14.99 0.94 -11.01
N GLY A 17 -14.93 2.26 -10.85
CA GLY A 17 -13.69 3.02 -10.81
C GLY A 17 -12.77 2.71 -9.63
N THR A 18 -13.27 2.10 -8.55
CA THR A 18 -12.47 1.77 -7.37
C THR A 18 -11.90 0.34 -7.41
N MET A 19 -12.19 -0.43 -8.45
CA MET A 19 -11.83 -1.87 -8.53
C MET A 19 -10.42 -2.14 -9.08
N LEU A 20 -9.58 -1.10 -9.21
CA LEU A 20 -8.18 -1.11 -9.68
C LEU A 20 -7.97 -1.51 -11.15
N GLY A 21 -8.59 -2.60 -11.60
CA GLY A 21 -8.43 -3.16 -12.94
C GLY A 21 -9.00 -4.57 -13.06
N GLY A 22 -9.03 -5.10 -14.29
CA GLY A 22 -9.63 -6.40 -14.60
C GLY A 22 -11.07 -6.27 -15.09
N TYR A 23 -12.03 -6.89 -14.39
CA TYR A 23 -13.42 -7.01 -14.86
C TYR A 23 -14.18 -5.67 -14.91
N ASN A 24 -13.69 -4.63 -14.25
CA ASN A 24 -14.30 -3.29 -14.27
C ASN A 24 -13.98 -2.50 -15.55
N ILE A 25 -12.93 -2.86 -16.30
CA ILE A 25 -12.42 -2.06 -17.42
C ILE A 25 -13.41 -2.01 -18.58
N ALA A 26 -13.81 -3.16 -19.12
CA ALA A 26 -14.72 -3.19 -20.28
C ALA A 26 -16.06 -2.47 -20.01
N PRO A 27 -16.73 -2.66 -18.85
CA PRO A 27 -17.92 -1.88 -18.51
C PRO A 27 -17.67 -0.37 -18.46
N LEU A 28 -16.55 0.09 -17.90
CA LEU A 28 -16.22 1.52 -17.87
C LEU A 28 -16.01 2.10 -19.28
N ILE A 29 -15.37 1.35 -20.18
CA ILE A 29 -15.14 1.76 -21.56
C ILE A 29 -16.45 1.80 -22.36
N GLU A 30 -17.35 0.83 -22.15
CA GLU A 30 -18.69 0.84 -22.75
C GLU A 30 -19.48 2.08 -22.32
N LEU A 31 -19.41 2.44 -21.03
CA LEU A 31 -20.12 3.60 -20.48
C LEU A 31 -19.67 4.94 -21.07
N LEU A 32 -18.51 5.03 -21.73
CA LEU A 32 -18.07 6.26 -22.41
C LEU A 32 -19.02 6.75 -23.51
N ASP A 33 -19.88 5.88 -24.06
CA ASP A 33 -20.88 6.26 -25.06
C ASP A 33 -22.20 6.77 -24.44
N ASP A 34 -22.35 6.68 -23.12
CA ASP A 34 -23.53 7.16 -22.41
C ASP A 34 -23.38 8.65 -22.05
N ALA A 35 -24.31 9.49 -22.51
CA ALA A 35 -24.21 10.94 -22.33
C ALA A 35 -24.29 11.38 -20.85
N GLU A 36 -24.96 10.63 -19.99
CA GLU A 36 -25.15 10.95 -18.57
C GLU A 36 -24.05 10.31 -17.71
N ILE A 37 -23.70 9.05 -18.01
CA ILE A 37 -22.77 8.25 -17.18
C ILE A 37 -21.33 8.30 -17.70
N GLY A 38 -21.13 8.57 -18.98
CA GLY A 38 -19.81 8.63 -19.62
C GLY A 38 -18.81 9.54 -18.92
N PRO A 39 -19.19 10.74 -18.45
CA PRO A 39 -18.28 11.58 -17.66
C PRO A 39 -17.81 10.92 -16.37
N VAL A 40 -18.69 10.19 -15.66
CA VAL A 40 -18.34 9.47 -14.42
C VAL A 40 -17.37 8.32 -14.72
N ALA A 41 -17.63 7.55 -15.79
CA ALA A 41 -16.75 6.48 -16.22
C ALA A 41 -15.38 7.01 -16.69
N ALA A 42 -15.35 8.19 -17.33
CA ALA A 42 -14.11 8.84 -17.73
C ALA A 42 -13.25 9.20 -16.52
N GLU A 43 -13.83 9.81 -15.48
CA GLU A 43 -13.09 10.15 -14.25
C GLU A 43 -12.45 8.91 -13.58
N ALA A 44 -13.13 7.76 -13.66
CA ALA A 44 -12.55 6.49 -13.23
C ALA A 44 -11.38 6.05 -14.13
N LEU A 45 -11.58 6.02 -15.45
CA LEU A 45 -10.55 5.56 -16.40
C LEU A 45 -9.30 6.44 -16.40
N LYS A 46 -9.45 7.76 -16.21
CA LYS A 46 -8.32 8.71 -16.09
C LYS A 46 -7.31 8.33 -15.00
N LYS A 47 -7.78 7.69 -13.92
CA LYS A 47 -6.95 7.26 -12.77
C LYS A 47 -6.62 5.76 -12.79
N THR A 48 -7.12 5.02 -13.78
CA THR A 48 -6.91 3.57 -13.88
C THR A 48 -5.61 3.26 -14.60
N LEU A 49 -4.67 2.63 -13.91
CA LEU A 49 -3.34 2.31 -14.47
C LEU A 49 -3.32 0.97 -15.22
N LEU A 50 -4.15 0.01 -14.78
CA LEU A 50 -4.16 -1.36 -15.29
C LEU A 50 -4.99 -1.50 -16.58
N MET A 51 -4.74 -0.61 -17.55
CA MET A 51 -5.44 -0.57 -18.84
C MET A 51 -4.92 -1.63 -19.82
N PHE A 52 -3.60 -1.85 -19.85
CA PHE A 52 -2.94 -2.77 -20.79
C PHE A 52 -3.47 -2.55 -22.23
N ASP A 53 -3.84 -3.61 -22.94
CA ASP A 53 -4.33 -3.53 -24.32
C ASP A 53 -5.70 -2.81 -24.44
N ALA A 54 -6.50 -2.74 -23.37
CA ALA A 54 -7.77 -2.02 -23.37
C ALA A 54 -7.60 -0.49 -23.53
N PHE A 55 -6.36 0.02 -23.45
CA PHE A 55 -6.00 1.34 -23.96
C PHE A 55 -6.49 1.55 -25.41
N HIS A 56 -6.35 0.55 -26.26
CA HIS A 56 -6.72 0.64 -27.68
C HIS A 56 -8.23 0.81 -27.87
N ASP A 57 -9.06 0.24 -27.00
CA ASP A 57 -10.51 0.37 -27.07
C ASP A 57 -10.96 1.82 -26.77
N VAL A 58 -10.32 2.47 -25.79
CA VAL A 58 -10.53 3.90 -25.51
C VAL A 58 -10.04 4.75 -26.68
N LYS A 59 -8.88 4.40 -27.25
CA LYS A 59 -8.33 5.10 -28.41
C LYS A 59 -9.25 5.01 -29.62
N GLU A 60 -9.79 3.84 -29.91
CA GLU A 60 -10.70 3.63 -31.04
C GLU A 60 -11.96 4.50 -30.92
N LYS A 61 -12.54 4.59 -29.72
CA LYS A 61 -13.67 5.50 -29.44
C LYS A 61 -13.29 6.96 -29.66
N ALA A 62 -12.12 7.37 -29.19
CA ALA A 62 -11.62 8.73 -29.38
C ALA A 62 -11.41 9.05 -30.88
N ASP A 63 -10.81 8.13 -31.64
CA ASP A 63 -10.59 8.25 -33.08
C ASP A 63 -11.92 8.35 -33.86
N LYS A 64 -12.96 7.63 -33.40
CA LYS A 64 -14.35 7.71 -33.91
C LYS A 64 -15.09 8.98 -33.49
N GLY A 65 -14.46 9.88 -32.74
CA GLY A 65 -15.01 11.19 -32.40
C GLY A 65 -15.66 11.30 -31.02
N ASN A 66 -15.60 10.26 -30.17
CA ASN A 66 -16.12 10.35 -28.80
C ASN A 66 -15.27 11.35 -27.98
N ALA A 67 -15.86 12.51 -27.67
CA ALA A 67 -15.17 13.59 -26.95
C ALA A 67 -14.80 13.20 -25.50
N ILE A 68 -15.59 12.33 -24.87
CA ILE A 68 -15.31 11.83 -23.52
C ILE A 68 -14.07 10.94 -23.56
N ALA A 69 -13.99 10.01 -24.51
CA ALA A 69 -12.82 9.15 -24.70
C ALA A 69 -11.55 9.96 -25.01
N LYS A 70 -11.65 11.03 -25.83
CA LYS A 70 -10.54 11.96 -26.07
C LYS A 70 -10.04 12.61 -24.78
N SER A 71 -10.94 12.97 -23.86
CA SER A 71 -10.55 13.55 -22.57
C SER A 71 -9.81 12.56 -21.66
N VAL A 72 -10.12 11.27 -21.76
CA VAL A 72 -9.38 10.21 -21.04
C VAL A 72 -7.96 10.09 -21.57
N LEU A 73 -7.79 10.03 -22.90
CA LEU A 73 -6.45 10.00 -23.51
C LEU A 73 -5.61 11.23 -23.16
N GLN A 74 -6.21 12.42 -23.18
CA GLN A 74 -5.52 13.66 -22.83
C GLN A 74 -5.05 13.64 -21.37
N SER A 75 -5.92 13.25 -20.44
CA SER A 75 -5.58 13.10 -19.02
C SER A 75 -4.42 12.11 -18.78
N TRP A 76 -4.39 10.99 -19.50
CA TRP A 76 -3.27 10.05 -19.45
C TRP A 76 -1.98 10.66 -20.00
N ALA A 77 -2.04 11.40 -21.11
CA ALA A 77 -0.89 12.09 -21.69
C ALA A 77 -0.34 13.20 -20.77
N ASP A 78 -1.22 13.89 -20.06
CA ASP A 78 -0.88 14.92 -19.07
C ASP A 78 -0.46 14.32 -17.70
N ALA A 79 -0.45 12.98 -17.60
CA ALA A 79 -0.09 12.23 -16.41
C ALA A 79 -0.90 12.61 -15.16
N GLU A 80 -2.19 12.94 -15.30
CA GLU A 80 -3.05 13.34 -14.18
C GLU A 80 -3.19 12.23 -13.12
N TRP A 81 -3.06 10.96 -13.51
CA TRP A 81 -3.01 9.83 -12.58
C TRP A 81 -1.83 9.90 -11.59
N PHE A 82 -0.75 10.60 -11.96
CA PHE A 82 0.43 10.83 -11.14
C PHE A 82 0.37 12.21 -10.47
N THR A 83 0.17 13.28 -11.26
CA THR A 83 0.25 14.67 -10.79
C THR A 83 -0.90 15.09 -9.86
N SER A 84 -2.01 14.35 -9.85
CA SER A 84 -3.10 14.58 -8.89
C SER A 84 -2.85 13.93 -7.51
N ARG A 85 -1.81 13.11 -7.36
CA ARG A 85 -1.45 12.50 -6.08
C ARG A 85 -0.61 13.47 -5.24
N PRO A 86 -0.69 13.41 -3.91
CA PRO A 86 0.20 14.20 -3.05
C PRO A 86 1.68 13.90 -3.35
N GLU A 87 2.50 14.95 -3.40
CA GLU A 87 3.95 14.82 -3.48
C GLU A 87 4.52 14.21 -2.18
N VAL A 88 5.71 13.62 -2.26
CA VAL A 88 6.46 13.22 -1.06
C VAL A 88 6.79 14.48 -0.24
N PRO A 89 6.46 14.52 1.05
CA PRO A 89 6.70 15.71 1.87
C PRO A 89 8.20 15.99 2.00
N GLN A 90 8.57 17.28 1.98
CA GLN A 90 9.97 17.73 2.11
C GLN A 90 10.55 17.47 3.51
N SER A 91 9.69 17.26 4.51
CA SER A 91 10.03 16.90 5.88
C SER A 91 8.94 16.00 6.44
N LEU A 92 9.34 14.95 7.15
CA LEU A 92 8.44 13.98 7.76
C LEU A 92 8.85 13.77 9.21
N THR A 93 7.92 13.98 10.14
CA THR A 93 8.12 13.65 11.56
C THR A 93 7.63 12.23 11.81
N VAL A 94 8.48 11.39 12.43
CA VAL A 94 8.17 9.99 12.69
C VAL A 94 8.43 9.61 14.14
N THR A 95 7.66 8.65 14.66
CA THR A 95 7.94 7.97 15.92
C THR A 95 8.77 6.71 15.66
N VAL A 96 9.89 6.56 16.34
CA VAL A 96 10.82 5.44 16.14
C VAL A 96 10.30 4.16 16.80
N PHE A 97 10.18 3.08 16.01
CA PHE A 97 10.08 1.70 16.49
C PHE A 97 11.40 0.99 16.21
N LYS A 98 12.32 1.02 17.18
CA LYS A 98 13.69 0.51 17.05
C LYS A 98 13.79 -0.98 17.38
N VAL A 99 14.32 -1.78 16.46
CA VAL A 99 14.72 -3.17 16.69
C VAL A 99 16.24 -3.26 16.57
N THR A 100 16.91 -3.37 17.71
CA THR A 100 18.38 -3.40 17.78
C THR A 100 18.96 -4.69 17.20
N GLY A 101 20.15 -4.58 16.61
CA GLY A 101 20.86 -5.66 15.95
C GLY A 101 20.30 -5.97 14.57
N GLU A 102 20.34 -7.25 14.20
CA GLU A 102 19.85 -7.72 12.91
C GLU A 102 18.38 -8.17 13.00
N THR A 103 17.53 -7.59 12.16
CA THR A 103 16.18 -8.09 11.88
C THR A 103 16.24 -9.02 10.67
N ASN A 104 16.05 -10.32 10.90
CA ASN A 104 15.83 -11.28 9.83
C ASN A 104 14.37 -11.25 9.38
N THR A 105 14.10 -11.57 8.12
CA THR A 105 12.73 -11.74 7.61
C THR A 105 11.92 -12.80 8.35
N ASP A 106 12.56 -13.81 8.97
CA ASP A 106 11.89 -14.78 9.84
C ASP A 106 11.39 -14.15 11.15
N ASP A 107 12.07 -13.13 11.67
CA ASP A 107 11.60 -12.40 12.85
C ASP A 107 10.28 -11.66 12.58
N LEU A 108 10.10 -11.20 11.34
CA LEU A 108 8.92 -10.44 10.90
C LEU A 108 7.79 -11.33 10.36
N SER A 109 8.13 -12.52 9.89
CA SER A 109 7.21 -13.48 9.29
C SER A 109 7.73 -14.90 9.53
N PRO A 110 7.51 -15.46 10.73
CA PRO A 110 8.13 -16.73 11.14
C PRO A 110 7.71 -17.90 10.24
N ALA A 111 8.63 -18.84 10.02
CA ALA A 111 8.36 -20.01 9.17
C ALA A 111 7.16 -20.87 9.62
N PRO A 112 6.93 -21.12 10.93
CA PRO A 112 5.79 -21.92 11.40
C PRO A 112 4.41 -21.32 11.04
N ASP A 113 4.35 -20.01 10.80
CA ASP A 113 3.14 -19.26 10.49
C ASP A 113 2.97 -19.04 8.99
N ALA A 114 3.74 -19.75 8.15
CA ALA A 114 3.70 -19.59 6.70
C ALA A 114 2.30 -19.80 6.09
N THR A 115 1.46 -20.63 6.72
CA THR A 115 0.09 -20.92 6.28
C THR A 115 -0.85 -19.71 6.38
N THR A 116 -0.56 -18.74 7.26
CA THR A 116 -1.41 -17.55 7.45
C THR A 116 -0.98 -16.36 6.59
N ARG A 117 0.17 -16.42 5.89
CA ARG A 117 0.71 -15.32 5.07
C ARG A 117 -0.27 -14.62 4.12
N PRO A 118 -1.24 -15.31 3.48
CA PRO A 118 -2.22 -14.65 2.62
C PRO A 118 -3.21 -13.75 3.38
N ASP A 119 -3.47 -14.05 4.66
CA ASP A 119 -4.29 -13.24 5.55
C ASP A 119 -3.38 -12.25 6.31
N ILE A 120 -3.20 -11.06 5.73
CA ILE A 120 -2.24 -10.05 6.24
C ILE A 120 -2.52 -9.66 7.70
N PRO A 121 -3.76 -9.28 8.09
CA PRO A 121 -4.06 -8.93 9.49
C PRO A 121 -3.77 -10.08 10.45
N LEU A 122 -4.12 -11.32 10.10
CA LEU A 122 -3.86 -12.49 10.92
C LEU A 122 -2.36 -12.78 11.04
N HIS A 123 -1.65 -12.78 9.91
CA HIS A 123 -0.22 -13.09 9.88
C HIS A 123 0.62 -12.04 10.60
N ALA A 124 0.22 -10.77 10.54
CA ALA A 124 0.91 -9.68 11.22
C ALA A 124 0.98 -9.88 12.73
N LEU A 125 0.03 -10.62 13.33
CA LEU A 125 0.07 -10.95 14.76
C LEU A 125 1.31 -11.76 15.17
N ALA A 126 1.94 -12.47 14.23
CA ALA A 126 3.14 -13.27 14.47
C ALA A 126 4.46 -12.47 14.35
N MET A 127 4.41 -11.22 13.88
CA MET A 127 5.59 -10.37 13.74
C MET A 127 6.25 -10.13 15.09
N LEU A 128 7.55 -10.42 15.20
CA LEU A 128 8.34 -10.25 16.43
C LEU A 128 7.74 -10.98 17.64
N LYS A 129 7.10 -12.14 17.42
CA LYS A 129 6.48 -12.94 18.50
C LYS A 129 7.47 -13.63 19.42
N ASN A 130 8.73 -13.81 18.99
CA ASN A 130 9.78 -14.38 19.84
C ASN A 130 10.52 -13.23 20.53
N ALA A 131 10.63 -13.29 21.86
CA ALA A 131 11.28 -12.25 22.64
C ALA A 131 12.73 -12.00 22.19
N ARG A 132 13.12 -10.72 22.16
CA ARG A 132 14.47 -10.26 21.83
C ARG A 132 14.78 -8.98 22.60
N PRO A 133 16.05 -8.56 22.74
CA PRO A 133 16.39 -7.33 23.42
C PRO A 133 15.58 -6.13 22.89
N GLY A 134 14.96 -5.38 23.80
CA GLY A 134 14.12 -4.21 23.47
C GLY A 134 12.70 -4.52 22.98
N ILE A 135 12.35 -5.78 22.72
CA ILE A 135 11.02 -6.17 22.22
C ILE A 135 10.40 -7.25 23.12
N THR A 136 9.25 -6.91 23.70
CA THR A 136 8.46 -7.84 24.53
C THR A 136 7.17 -8.20 23.80
N PRO A 137 7.00 -9.45 23.32
CA PRO A 137 5.75 -9.90 22.72
C PRO A 137 4.61 -9.93 23.74
N GLU A 138 3.37 -9.85 23.26
CA GLU A 138 2.19 -10.04 24.12
C GLU A 138 2.06 -11.48 24.61
N GLU A 139 2.40 -12.44 23.74
CA GLU A 139 2.52 -13.86 24.08
C GLU A 139 3.75 -14.44 23.40
N ASP A 140 4.78 -14.76 24.18
CA ASP A 140 6.05 -15.25 23.64
C ASP A 140 5.86 -16.53 22.78
N GLY A 141 6.43 -16.51 21.59
CA GLY A 141 6.29 -17.55 20.57
C GLY A 141 4.96 -17.58 19.82
N LYS A 142 3.99 -16.71 20.16
CA LYS A 142 2.62 -16.73 19.61
C LYS A 142 2.14 -15.41 19.04
N ARG A 143 2.34 -14.30 19.76
CA ARG A 143 1.78 -12.99 19.42
C ARG A 143 2.79 -11.88 19.70
N GLY A 144 3.09 -11.10 18.67
CA GLY A 144 3.99 -9.96 18.71
C GLY A 144 3.56 -8.80 19.61
N PRO A 145 4.36 -7.71 19.65
CA PRO A 145 4.15 -6.55 20.50
C PRO A 145 3.07 -5.59 19.94
N VAL A 146 1.88 -6.08 19.60
CA VAL A 146 0.86 -5.32 18.84
C VAL A 146 0.44 -4.04 19.56
N LYS A 147 0.01 -4.13 20.82
CA LYS A 147 -0.40 -2.99 21.65
C LYS A 147 0.71 -1.96 21.84
N PHE A 148 1.96 -2.42 21.88
CA PHE A 148 3.10 -1.51 22.00
C PHE A 148 3.33 -0.73 20.71
N ILE A 149 3.22 -1.37 19.54
CA ILE A 149 3.30 -0.65 18.26
C ILE A 149 2.12 0.32 18.12
N GLU A 150 0.93 -0.07 18.57
CA GLU A 150 -0.25 0.81 18.60
C GLU A 150 -0.05 2.02 19.52
N SER A 151 0.54 1.85 20.71
CA SER A 151 0.81 2.98 21.62
C SER A 151 1.84 3.96 21.07
N LEU A 152 2.75 3.53 20.18
CA LEU A 152 3.63 4.45 19.47
C LEU A 152 2.87 5.35 18.48
N LYS A 153 1.76 4.87 17.90
CA LYS A 153 0.89 5.66 17.03
C LYS A 153 0.10 6.73 17.78
N GLU A 154 -0.19 6.50 19.05
CA GLU A 154 -0.90 7.47 19.89
C GLU A 154 -0.14 8.80 20.04
N LYS A 155 1.16 8.82 19.72
CA LYS A 155 1.96 10.05 19.62
C LYS A 155 1.60 10.94 18.43
N GLY A 156 0.73 10.48 17.51
CA GLY A 156 0.20 11.27 16.40
C GLY A 156 1.09 11.35 15.16
N ASN A 157 2.22 10.63 15.14
CA ASN A 157 3.14 10.57 14.00
C ASN A 157 3.11 9.19 13.34
N LEU A 158 3.60 9.13 12.09
CA LEU A 158 3.88 7.85 11.44
C LEU A 158 4.92 7.07 12.25
N VAL A 159 4.71 5.77 12.44
CA VAL A 159 5.70 4.92 13.11
C VAL A 159 6.71 4.43 12.08
N ALA A 160 8.00 4.73 12.26
CA ALA A 160 9.08 4.22 11.41
C ALA A 160 9.65 2.93 11.98
N TYR A 161 9.80 1.89 11.15
CA TYR A 161 10.56 0.70 11.54
C TYR A 161 12.04 1.02 11.42
N VAL A 162 12.79 0.92 12.52
CA VAL A 162 14.21 1.28 12.57
C VAL A 162 15.03 0.09 13.04
N GLY A 163 16.12 -0.26 12.35
CA GLY A 163 17.01 -1.33 12.79
C GLY A 163 18.44 -1.19 12.28
N ASP A 164 19.42 -1.83 12.94
CA ASP A 164 20.82 -1.65 12.55
C ASP A 164 21.12 -2.39 11.24
N VAL A 165 20.65 -3.63 11.12
CA VAL A 165 20.61 -4.41 9.87
C VAL A 165 19.20 -4.94 9.67
N VAL A 166 18.56 -4.64 8.55
CA VAL A 166 17.12 -4.93 8.34
C VAL A 166 16.88 -5.82 7.12
N GLY A 167 16.05 -6.84 7.31
CA GLY A 167 15.43 -7.59 6.21
C GLY A 167 16.33 -8.68 5.61
N THR A 168 17.31 -9.17 6.34
CA THR A 168 18.16 -10.27 5.88
C THR A 168 17.39 -11.59 5.75
N GLY A 169 17.98 -12.55 5.04
CA GLY A 169 17.40 -13.87 4.85
C GLY A 169 16.55 -13.98 3.58
N SER A 170 15.50 -14.80 3.65
CA SER A 170 14.70 -15.19 2.49
C SER A 170 13.80 -14.07 1.96
N SER A 171 13.57 -14.07 0.65
CA SER A 171 12.52 -13.25 0.04
C SER A 171 11.13 -13.74 0.49
N ARG A 172 10.50 -13.00 1.40
CA ARG A 172 9.10 -13.23 1.80
C ARG A 172 8.37 -11.90 1.95
N LYS A 173 7.51 -11.58 0.99
CA LYS A 173 6.69 -10.35 1.00
C LYS A 173 5.84 -10.21 2.28
N SER A 174 5.52 -11.33 2.94
CA SER A 174 4.80 -11.33 4.21
C SER A 174 5.52 -10.57 5.32
N ALA A 175 6.86 -10.54 5.35
CA ALA A 175 7.61 -9.72 6.32
C ALA A 175 7.29 -8.23 6.15
N THR A 176 7.38 -7.71 4.93
CA THR A 176 6.98 -6.34 4.59
C THR A 176 5.51 -6.10 4.87
N ASN A 177 4.62 -7.03 4.49
CA ASN A 177 3.18 -6.88 4.76
C ASN A 177 2.91 -6.74 6.27
N SER A 178 3.56 -7.52 7.13
CA SER A 178 3.39 -7.42 8.58
C SER A 178 3.87 -6.08 9.13
N VAL A 179 5.04 -5.61 8.69
CA VAL A 179 5.55 -4.28 9.09
C VAL A 179 4.56 -3.20 8.66
N LEU A 180 4.17 -3.16 7.38
CA LEU A 180 3.28 -2.12 6.85
C LEU A 180 1.84 -2.23 7.38
N TRP A 181 1.40 -3.42 7.80
CA TRP A 181 0.12 -3.57 8.49
C TRP A 181 0.08 -2.69 9.74
N PHE A 182 1.18 -2.65 10.50
CA PHE A 182 1.28 -1.82 11.67
C PHE A 182 1.77 -0.41 11.35
N THR A 183 2.69 -0.17 10.42
CA THR A 183 3.31 1.15 10.24
C THR A 183 2.80 1.95 9.05
N GLY A 184 2.12 1.31 8.11
CA GLY A 184 1.61 1.94 6.89
C GLY A 184 0.18 2.45 7.00
N GLU A 185 -0.33 2.89 5.86
CA GLU A 185 -1.62 3.53 5.67
C GLU A 185 -2.60 2.63 4.92
N ASP A 186 -3.89 2.87 5.13
CA ASP A 186 -4.95 2.13 4.44
C ASP A 186 -5.01 2.52 2.96
N ILE A 187 -5.26 1.55 2.10
CA ILE A 187 -5.48 1.77 0.67
C ILE A 187 -6.99 1.89 0.44
N PRO A 188 -7.50 3.02 -0.10
CA PRO A 188 -8.93 3.18 -0.34
C PRO A 188 -9.51 2.03 -1.17
N PHE A 189 -10.62 1.44 -0.70
CA PHE A 189 -11.34 0.34 -1.35
C PHE A 189 -10.57 -0.99 -1.49
N VAL A 190 -9.38 -1.12 -0.91
CA VAL A 190 -8.60 -2.37 -0.92
C VAL A 190 -8.53 -2.93 0.50
N PRO A 191 -9.29 -3.98 0.83
CA PRO A 191 -9.36 -4.49 2.18
C PRO A 191 -8.06 -5.22 2.58
N ASN A 192 -7.78 -5.20 3.89
CA ASN A 192 -6.75 -6.04 4.54
C ASN A 192 -5.35 -5.90 3.91
N LYS A 193 -5.02 -4.72 3.37
CA LYS A 193 -3.72 -4.40 2.83
C LYS A 193 -3.40 -2.94 3.10
N ARG A 194 -2.13 -2.67 3.39
CA ARG A 194 -1.59 -1.33 3.61
C ARG A 194 -0.40 -1.06 2.71
N PHE A 195 -0.14 0.23 2.50
CA PHE A 195 0.98 0.76 1.71
C PHE A 195 1.69 1.86 2.49
N GLY A 196 2.74 2.46 1.91
CA GLY A 196 3.44 3.56 2.55
C GLY A 196 4.35 3.07 3.68
N GLY A 197 4.56 3.92 4.70
CA GLY A 197 5.43 3.62 5.82
C GLY A 197 6.90 3.98 5.58
N VAL A 198 7.67 4.02 6.66
CA VAL A 198 9.10 4.38 6.65
C VAL A 198 9.91 3.26 7.27
N CYS A 199 11.00 2.88 6.60
CA CYS A 199 11.95 1.88 7.09
C CYS A 199 13.36 2.48 7.08
N LEU A 200 13.96 2.62 8.25
CA LEU A 200 15.30 3.18 8.40
C LEU A 200 16.25 2.07 8.86
N GLY A 201 17.46 2.04 8.31
CA GLY A 201 18.50 1.21 8.91
C GLY A 201 19.90 1.54 8.45
N SER A 202 20.90 1.20 9.26
CA SER A 202 22.31 1.37 8.86
C SER A 202 22.64 0.47 7.67
N LYS A 203 21.98 -0.69 7.57
CA LYS A 203 21.99 -1.56 6.40
C LYS A 203 20.60 -2.16 6.16
N ILE A 204 20.13 -2.15 4.93
CA ILE A 204 18.91 -2.83 4.51
C ILE A 204 19.27 -3.84 3.42
N ALA A 205 18.83 -5.09 3.59
CA ALA A 205 19.09 -6.12 2.59
C ALA A 205 18.40 -5.77 1.26
N PRO A 206 19.07 -5.93 0.09
CA PRO A 206 18.55 -5.42 -1.19
C PRO A 206 17.16 -5.92 -1.59
N ILE A 207 16.86 -7.20 -1.32
CA ILE A 207 15.55 -7.78 -1.63
C ILE A 207 14.46 -7.12 -0.78
N PHE A 208 14.74 -6.90 0.51
CA PHE A 208 13.80 -6.27 1.43
C PHE A 208 13.61 -4.78 1.09
N TYR A 209 14.69 -4.10 0.71
CA TYR A 209 14.67 -2.71 0.21
C TYR A 209 13.69 -2.59 -0.97
N ASN A 210 13.87 -3.40 -2.02
CA ASN A 210 12.99 -3.39 -3.19
C ASN A 210 11.55 -3.73 -2.81
N THR A 211 11.33 -4.69 -1.91
CA THR A 211 9.98 -5.07 -1.48
C THR A 211 9.26 -3.94 -0.74
N MET A 212 10.01 -3.14 0.03
CA MET A 212 9.50 -1.93 0.68
C MET A 212 9.14 -0.85 -0.35
N GLU A 213 10.04 -0.56 -1.28
CA GLU A 213 9.82 0.41 -2.37
C GLU A 213 8.62 0.03 -3.25
N ASP A 214 8.53 -1.23 -3.69
CA ASP A 214 7.42 -1.77 -4.48
C ASP A 214 6.06 -1.69 -3.74
N ALA A 215 6.09 -1.68 -2.41
CA ALA A 215 4.90 -1.52 -1.57
C ALA A 215 4.55 -0.05 -1.29
N GLY A 216 5.29 0.90 -1.87
CA GLY A 216 5.11 2.33 -1.69
C GLY A 216 5.72 2.88 -0.39
N ALA A 217 6.53 2.11 0.32
CA ALA A 217 7.24 2.56 1.51
C ALA A 217 8.50 3.36 1.14
N LEU A 218 9.06 4.08 2.12
CA LEU A 218 10.32 4.80 2.00
C LEU A 218 11.44 4.09 2.78
N PRO A 219 12.19 3.15 2.16
CA PRO A 219 13.37 2.54 2.75
C PRO A 219 14.60 3.46 2.60
N ILE A 220 15.28 3.76 3.70
CA ILE A 220 16.46 4.65 3.70
C ILE A 220 17.60 4.00 4.48
N GLU A 221 18.77 3.88 3.83
CA GLU A 221 20.01 3.53 4.51
C GLU A 221 20.65 4.78 5.13
N LEU A 222 20.76 4.85 6.46
CA LEU A 222 21.39 5.95 7.20
C LEU A 222 21.87 5.50 8.58
N ASP A 223 22.74 6.26 9.25
CA ASP A 223 23.18 5.91 10.61
C ASP A 223 22.03 6.07 11.62
N VAL A 224 21.59 4.94 12.18
CA VAL A 224 20.51 4.88 13.17
C VAL A 224 21.01 4.68 14.61
N SER A 225 22.32 4.89 14.85
CA SER A 225 22.94 4.69 16.17
C SER A 225 22.45 5.65 17.26
N GLN A 226 21.92 6.81 16.86
CA GLN A 226 21.38 7.84 17.76
C GLN A 226 19.84 7.82 17.85
N MET A 227 19.19 6.80 17.29
CA MET A 227 17.72 6.66 17.31
C MET A 227 17.33 5.59 18.33
N GLU A 228 16.60 6.00 19.37
CA GLU A 228 16.11 5.13 20.43
C GLU A 228 14.62 4.83 20.28
N MET A 229 14.18 3.77 20.94
CA MET A 229 12.77 3.35 20.92
C MET A 229 11.85 4.47 21.42
N GLY A 230 10.92 4.89 20.57
CA GLY A 230 9.92 5.90 20.88
C GLY A 230 10.38 7.35 20.66
N ASP A 231 11.59 7.60 20.19
CA ASP A 231 12.02 8.94 19.79
C ASP A 231 11.09 9.54 18.73
N VAL A 232 10.99 10.86 18.70
CA VAL A 232 10.30 11.62 17.66
C VAL A 232 11.35 12.42 16.92
N VAL A 233 11.54 12.11 15.64
CA VAL A 233 12.58 12.68 14.77
C VAL A 233 12.00 13.27 13.50
#